data_AF-A0A955QPK7-F1
#
_entry.id   AF-A0A955QPK7-F1
#
_cell.length_a   1.000
_cell.length_b   1.000
_cell.length_c   1.000
_cell.angle_alpha   90.00
_cell.angle_beta   90.00
_cell.angle_gamma   90.00
#
_symmetry.space_group_name_H-M   'P 1'
#
loop_
_entity.id
_entity.type
_entity.pdbx_description
1 polymer ?
#
loop_
_entity_poly.entity_id
_entity_poly.type
_entity_poly.pdbx_seq_one_letter_code
_entity_poly.pdbx_strand_id
1 'polypeptide(L)'
;MNATLTDQEFELFKDLIYQQVGIRLDAPKKTLLVSRLGKRLRELGLPSYQSYFDCVSGKGGEEELTKLLDLISTNKTDFFREPVHFDFLR
;
A
#
# COMPACT_ATOMS: atom_id res chain seq x y z
N MET A 1 -6.93 11.63 15.44
CA MET A 1 -6.27 12.45 14.42
C MET A 1 -6.87 12.13 13.05
N ASN A 2 -7.48 13.10 12.38
CA ASN A 2 -7.99 12.95 11.02
C ASN A 2 -6.98 13.59 10.06
N ALA A 3 -5.96 12.83 9.65
CA ALA A 3 -5.03 13.27 8.62
C ALA A 3 -5.73 13.17 7.25
N THR A 4 -5.60 14.23 6.44
CA THR A 4 -6.12 14.27 5.07
C THR A 4 -4.96 14.08 4.10
N LEU A 5 -5.09 13.14 3.17
CA LEU A 5 -4.07 12.89 2.14
C LEU A 5 -4.23 13.92 1.02
N THR A 6 -3.21 14.75 0.82
CA THR A 6 -3.16 15.72 -0.28
C THR A 6 -2.88 15.01 -1.62
N ASP A 7 -3.17 15.68 -2.73
CA ASP A 7 -2.84 15.14 -4.05
C ASP A 7 -1.32 15.01 -4.26
N GLN A 8 -0.54 15.93 -3.71
CA GLN A 8 0.93 15.87 -3.77
C GLN A 8 1.48 14.66 -3.02
N GLU A 9 1.02 14.41 -1.79
CA GLU A 9 1.41 13.22 -1.04
C GLU A 9 0.95 11.94 -1.75
N PHE A 10 -0.24 11.94 -2.36
CA PHE A 10 -0.71 10.80 -3.13
C PHE A 10 0.20 10.48 -4.32
N GLU A 11 0.65 11.50 -5.06
CA GLU A 11 1.61 11.33 -6.15
C GLU A 11 2.96 10.78 -5.64
N LEU A 12 3.45 11.25 -4.50
CA LEU A 12 4.67 10.71 -3.86
C LEU A 12 4.53 9.21 -3.54
N PHE A 13 3.42 8.80 -2.92
CA PHE A 13 3.18 7.38 -2.64
C PHE A 13 3.03 6.56 -3.93
N LYS A 14 2.34 7.10 -4.93
CA LYS A 14 2.16 6.44 -6.22
C LYS A 14 3.50 6.16 -6.89
N ASP A 15 4.39 7.14 -6.92
CA ASP A 15 5.71 7.02 -7.53
C ASP A 15 6.59 6.05 -6.76
N LEU A 16 6.62 6.14 -5.42
CA LEU A 16 7.36 5.21 -4.57
C LEU A 16 6.91 3.76 -4.79
N ILE A 17 5.60 3.49 -4.74
CA ILE A 17 5.05 2.15 -4.91
C ILE A 17 5.34 1.61 -6.32
N TYR A 18 5.20 2.46 -7.34
CA TYR A 18 5.52 2.07 -8.70
C TYR A 18 7.00 1.72 -8.87
N GLN A 19 7.90 2.50 -8.29
CA GLN A 19 9.34 2.24 -8.34
C GLN A 19 9.74 0.95 -7.61
N GLN A 20 9.09 0.62 -6.50
CA GLN A 20 9.46 -0.54 -5.68
C GLN A 20 8.86 -1.86 -6.19
N VAL A 21 7.61 -1.86 -6.67
CA VAL A 21 6.90 -3.12 -7.02
C VAL A 21 6.11 -3.07 -8.34
N GLY A 22 6.19 -1.97 -9.09
CA GLY A 22 5.53 -1.83 -10.40
C GLY A 22 3.99 -1.69 -10.36
N ILE A 23 3.40 -1.57 -9.18
CA ILE A 23 1.94 -1.42 -9.02
C ILE A 23 1.55 0.03 -9.34
N ARG A 24 0.65 0.21 -10.32
CA ARG A 24 0.03 1.52 -10.59
C ARG A 24 -1.16 1.75 -9.68
N LEU A 25 -1.08 2.80 -8.87
CA LEU A 25 -2.22 3.34 -8.13
C LEU A 25 -2.98 4.33 -9.02
N ASP A 26 -4.18 3.94 -9.41
CA ASP A 26 -5.18 4.76 -10.09
C ASP A 26 -6.11 5.44 -9.08
N ALA A 27 -6.84 6.47 -9.51
CA ALA A 27 -7.71 7.26 -8.65
C ALA A 27 -8.69 6.43 -7.77
N PRO A 28 -9.30 5.32 -8.24
CA PRO A 28 -10.12 4.45 -7.38
C PRO A 28 -9.36 3.84 -6.20
N LYS A 29 -8.05 3.60 -6.34
CA LYS A 29 -7.19 3.06 -5.28
C LYS A 29 -6.72 4.12 -4.27
N LYS A 30 -6.94 5.41 -4.52
CA LYS A 30 -6.66 6.48 -3.55
C LYS A 30 -7.44 6.28 -2.25
N THR A 31 -8.73 5.94 -2.34
CA THR A 31 -9.58 5.66 -1.16
C THR A 31 -9.07 4.45 -0.37
N LEU A 32 -8.60 3.41 -1.07
CA LEU A 32 -8.01 2.23 -0.43
C LEU A 32 -6.71 2.59 0.31
N LEU A 33 -5.85 3.38 -0.31
CA LEU A 33 -4.63 3.89 0.31
C LEU A 33 -4.94 4.69 1.57
N VAL A 34 -5.85 5.67 1.49
CA VAL A 34 -6.28 6.50 2.64
C VAL A 34 -6.84 5.64 3.77
N SER A 35 -7.68 4.65 3.47
CA SER A 35 -8.27 3.77 4.48
C SER A 35 -7.20 2.94 5.21
N ARG A 36 -6.34 2.26 4.44
CA ARG A 36 -5.34 1.34 4.98
C ARG A 36 -4.19 2.07 5.67
N LEU A 37 -3.65 3.13 5.06
CA LEU A 37 -2.62 3.96 5.69
C LEU A 37 -3.16 4.76 6.87
N GLY A 38 -4.38 5.28 6.81
CA GLY A 38 -4.98 6.00 7.94
C GLY A 38 -5.06 5.13 9.21
N LYS A 39 -5.24 3.82 9.08
CA LYS A 39 -5.11 2.88 10.19
C LYS A 39 -3.65 2.78 10.68
N ARG A 40 -2.70 2.62 9.76
CA ARG A 40 -1.27 2.50 10.07
C ARG A 40 -0.69 3.74 10.76
N LEU A 41 -1.07 4.94 10.31
CA LEU A 41 -0.69 6.21 10.94
C LEU A 41 -1.10 6.25 12.42
N ARG A 42 -2.32 5.77 12.75
CA ARG A 42 -2.79 5.70 14.15
C ARG A 42 -2.00 4.69 14.98
N GLU A 43 -1.64 3.55 14.40
CA GLU A 43 -0.81 2.54 15.08
C GLU A 43 0.60 3.05 15.41
N LEU A 44 1.16 3.88 14.53
CA LEU A 44 2.49 4.47 14.71
C LEU A 44 2.47 5.82 15.46
N GLY A 45 1.28 6.36 15.76
CA GLY A 45 1.15 7.68 16.38
C GLY A 45 1.61 8.85 15.50
N LEU A 46 1.66 8.65 14.18
CA LEU A 46 2.16 9.66 13.24
C LEU A 46 1.07 10.69 12.91
N PRO A 47 1.41 11.99 12.86
CA PRO A 47 0.43 13.07 12.73
C PRO A 47 -0.01 13.34 11.28
N SER A 48 0.74 12.89 10.28
CA SER A 48 0.47 13.17 8.86
C SER A 48 0.95 12.06 7.92
N TYR A 49 0.43 12.06 6.68
CA TYR A 49 0.88 11.16 5.63
C TYR A 49 2.31 11.48 5.18
N GLN A 50 2.69 12.76 5.13
CA GLN A 50 4.09 13.15 4.94
C GLN A 50 5.02 12.53 5.99
N SER A 51 4.65 12.55 7.28
CA SER A 51 5.47 11.94 8.34
C SER A 51 5.66 10.44 8.13
N TYR A 52 4.63 9.76 7.61
CA TYR A 52 4.71 8.36 7.24
C TYR A 52 5.59 8.14 6.01
N PHE A 53 5.45 8.99 4.99
CA PHE A 53 6.29 8.96 3.80
C PHE A 53 7.78 9.11 4.15
N ASP A 54 8.12 10.07 5.00
CA ASP A 54 9.49 10.30 5.45
C ASP A 54 10.02 9.09 6.24
N CYS A 55 9.16 8.43 7.03
CA CYS A 55 9.51 7.22 7.77
C CYS A 55 9.84 6.04 6.84
N VAL A 56 9.06 5.81 5.78
CA VAL A 56 9.32 4.70 4.84
C VAL A 56 10.47 4.99 3.88
N SER A 57 10.71 6.27 3.58
CA SER A 57 11.76 6.72 2.65
C SER A 57 13.13 6.92 3.33
N GLY A 58 13.13 7.01 4.67
CA GLY A 58 14.31 7.29 5.48
C GLY A 58 15.21 6.07 5.72
N LYS A 59 16.37 6.31 6.32
CA LYS A 59 17.28 5.23 6.76
C LYS A 59 16.60 4.35 7.81
N GLY A 60 16.58 3.03 7.57
CA GLY A 60 15.90 2.06 8.42
C GLY A 60 14.40 1.92 8.15
N GLY A 61 13.88 2.54 7.09
CA GLY A 61 12.48 2.45 6.69
C GLY A 61 12.09 1.14 5.99
N GLU A 62 13.02 0.21 5.76
CA GLU A 62 12.80 -0.99 4.93
C GLU A 62 11.68 -1.91 5.44
N GLU A 63 11.57 -2.08 6.76
CA GLU A 63 10.49 -2.85 7.37
C GLU A 63 9.13 -2.17 7.16
N GLU A 64 9.08 -0.84 7.31
CA GLU A 64 7.84 -0.09 7.15
C GLU A 64 7.45 0.05 5.67
N LEU A 65 8.43 0.12 4.77
CA LEU A 65 8.22 0.01 3.33
C LEU A 65 7.58 -1.34 2.98
N THR A 66 8.09 -2.44 3.54
CA THR A 66 7.49 -3.77 3.35
C THR A 66 6.01 -3.77 3.79
N LYS A 67 5.71 -3.20 4.95
CA LYS A 67 4.33 -3.07 5.44
C LYS A 67 3.46 -2.19 4.55
N LEU A 68 3.98 -1.09 4.02
CA LEU A 68 3.28 -0.26 3.04
C LEU A 68 2.89 -1.09 1.81
N LEU A 69 3.83 -1.89 1.27
CA LEU A 69 3.61 -2.74 0.10
C LEU A 69 2.56 -3.83 0.37
N ASP A 70 2.62 -4.47 1.54
CA ASP A 70 1.60 -5.44 1.97
C ASP A 70 0.23 -4.77 2.11
N LEU A 71 0.18 -3.57 2.69
CA LEU A 71 -1.05 -2.81 2.83
C LEU A 71 -1.64 -2.40 1.49
N ILE A 72 -0.89 -2.22 0.41
CA ILE A 72 -1.46 -1.84 -0.89
C ILE A 72 -1.72 -3.03 -1.81
N SER A 73 -1.14 -4.20 -1.52
CA SER A 73 -1.35 -5.41 -2.30
C SER A 73 -2.76 -6.00 -2.08
N THR A 74 -3.24 -6.75 -3.06
CA THR A 74 -4.49 -7.54 -2.97
C THR A 74 -4.11 -9.01 -2.84
N ASN A 75 -3.97 -9.47 -1.60
CA ASN A 75 -3.67 -10.88 -1.29
C ASN A 75 -4.92 -11.78 -1.37
N LYS A 76 -5.74 -11.64 -2.42
CA LYS A 76 -6.92 -12.50 -2.60
C LYS A 76 -6.50 -13.81 -3.25
N THR A 77 -6.52 -14.87 -2.45
CA THR A 77 -6.25 -16.26 -2.88
C THR A 77 -7.32 -17.18 -2.32
N ASP A 78 -7.56 -18.29 -3.03
CA ASP A 78 -8.52 -19.33 -2.67
C ASP A 78 -7.93 -20.69 -3.08
N PHE A 79 -8.16 -21.75 -2.29
CA PHE A 79 -7.73 -23.10 -2.66
C PHE A 79 -8.43 -23.54 -3.96
N PHE A 80 -7.68 -24.12 -4.89
CA PHE A 80 -8.18 -24.52 -6.21
C PHE A 80 -8.84 -23.37 -7.01
N ARG A 81 -8.32 -22.14 -6.87
CA ARG A 81 -8.74 -21.00 -7.69
C ARG A 81 -8.60 -21.35 -9.18
N GLU A 82 -9.68 -21.13 -9.94
CA GLU A 82 -9.75 -21.48 -11.37
C GLU A 82 -9.61 -23.01 -11.60
N PRO A 83 -10.60 -23.81 -11.18
CA PRO A 83 -10.50 -25.29 -11.13
C PRO A 83 -10.18 -25.95 -12.47
N VAL A 84 -10.56 -25.33 -13.60
CA VAL A 84 -10.28 -25.82 -14.95
C VAL A 84 -8.77 -25.99 -15.20
N HIS A 85 -7.92 -25.14 -14.61
CA HIS A 85 -6.46 -25.29 -14.71
C HIS A 85 -5.96 -26.57 -14.04
N PHE A 86 -6.61 -27.02 -12.96
CA PHE A 86 -6.26 -28.26 -12.27
C PHE A 86 -6.76 -29.49 -13.04
N ASP A 87 -7.89 -29.37 -13.75
CA ASP A 87 -8.38 -30.42 -14.64
C ASP A 87 -7.43 -30.66 -15.83
N PHE A 88 -6.79 -29.60 -16.36
CA PHE A 88 -5.80 -29.71 -17.44
C PHE A 88 -4.48 -30.39 -17.02
N LEU A 89 -4.09 -30.27 -15.75
CA LEU A 89 -2.84 -30.85 -15.23
C LEU A 89 -2.95 -32.34 -14.85
N ARG A 90 -4.15 -32.94 -14.94
CA ARG A 90 -4.37 -34.36 -14.62
C ARG A 90 -3.83 -35.31 -15.68
#